data_AF-A0A803Y5H4-F1
#
_entry.id   AF-A0A803Y5H4-F1
#
_cell.length_a   1.000
_cell.length_b   1.000
_cell.length_c   1.000
_cell.angle_alpha   90.00
_cell.angle_beta   90.00
_cell.angle_gamma   90.00
#
_symmetry.space_group_name_H-M   'P 1'
#
loop_
_entity.id
_entity.type
_entity.pdbx_description
1 polymer ?
#
loop_
_entity_poly.entity_id
_entity_poly.type
_entity_poly.pdbx_seq_one_letter_code
_entity_poly.pdbx_strand_id
1 'polypeptide(L)'
;MSFVLIAGRVQLDSKPTPTTTDGNQNITEVDAFDIRNCTKTEHSAAEKENKTVTCQIQQLCLLTVPGQHDLDYHSVNLQHRPFLLQTFDPAEQYKMNHQRRGVALIFNHEHFFWHLRLPDRRGTLADRNNLKRSLTDLGFEVRIFDDLKAEDVLQKVYEASLDDYSNADCFVCVFLSHGENDHVYAYDAQIKIETITNMFRGDKCQSLVGKPKIFIIQACRGDKHDDPVLVQDLVDSKDETTVNQTEVDAAGVYTLPAGADFIMCYSVAQGYFSHRETVNGSWYIQDLCEALRKHGSSLEFTELLTVVNRKVSHRKVDMCRDINAIGKKQIPCFASMLTKKLYFHPKSK
;
A
#
# COMPACT_ATOMS: atom_id res chain seq x y z
N MET A 1 23.86 -54.82 -7.61
CA MET A 1 24.55 -53.56 -7.27
C MET A 1 23.99 -53.08 -5.95
N SER A 2 24.72 -53.33 -4.88
CA SER A 2 24.39 -52.90 -3.51
C SER A 2 25.45 -51.88 -3.11
N PHE A 3 25.03 -50.73 -2.58
CA PHE A 3 25.91 -49.81 -1.87
C PHE A 3 25.34 -49.57 -0.48
N VAL A 4 26.17 -49.87 0.52
CA VAL A 4 26.04 -49.57 1.94
C VAL A 4 27.18 -48.61 2.27
N LEU A 5 26.93 -47.53 3.02
CA LEU A 5 27.88 -46.78 3.88
C LEU A 5 27.07 -45.70 4.62
N ILE A 6 26.63 -45.95 5.86
CA ILE A 6 27.28 -45.75 7.19
C ILE A 6 27.30 -44.27 7.64
N ALA A 7 26.60 -44.05 8.76
CA ALA A 7 26.56 -42.83 9.55
C ALA A 7 27.82 -42.68 10.44
N GLY A 8 28.26 -41.43 10.63
CA GLY A 8 29.30 -41.07 11.59
C GLY A 8 28.96 -39.75 12.29
N ARG A 9 28.77 -39.83 13.60
CA ARG A 9 28.52 -38.72 14.54
C ARG A 9 29.87 -38.38 15.19
N VAL A 10 30.28 -37.12 15.25
CA VAL A 10 31.36 -36.67 16.15
C VAL A 10 31.00 -35.35 16.80
N GLN A 11 31.21 -35.33 18.11
CA GLN A 11 30.90 -34.35 19.13
C GLN A 11 32.12 -33.46 19.38
N LEU A 12 31.94 -32.17 19.66
CA LEU A 12 33.04 -31.30 20.09
C LEU A 12 32.64 -30.54 21.37
N ASP A 13 33.32 -30.92 22.46
CA ASP A 13 33.38 -30.22 23.73
C ASP A 13 34.43 -29.09 23.71
N SER A 14 34.32 -28.23 24.72
CA SER A 14 34.79 -26.85 24.86
C SER A 14 36.22 -26.61 25.42
N LYS A 15 36.85 -25.51 24.92
CA LYS A 15 37.80 -24.52 25.55
C LYS A 15 39.17 -25.02 26.09
N PRO A 16 40.20 -24.16 26.35
CA PRO A 16 40.31 -22.68 26.28
C PRO A 16 41.57 -22.10 25.54
N THR A 17 41.59 -20.76 25.36
CA THR A 17 42.64 -19.83 24.86
C THR A 17 43.95 -19.80 25.67
N PRO A 18 45.11 -19.36 25.09
CA PRO A 18 45.53 -17.94 25.20
C PRO A 18 46.37 -17.32 24.04
N THR A 19 46.15 -15.99 23.87
CA THR A 19 47.04 -14.84 23.56
C THR A 19 47.99 -14.77 22.34
N THR A 20 47.72 -13.72 21.52
CA THR A 20 48.62 -12.74 20.83
C THR A 20 49.64 -13.26 19.80
N THR A 21 49.88 -12.67 18.63
CA THR A 21 49.59 -11.34 18.02
C THR A 21 49.83 -11.46 16.50
N ASP A 22 49.27 -10.50 15.76
CA ASP A 22 49.55 -10.11 14.38
C ASP A 22 48.96 -10.91 13.21
N GLY A 23 48.22 -10.17 12.36
CA GLY A 23 47.97 -10.54 10.96
C GLY A 23 46.56 -10.31 10.46
N ASN A 24 46.25 -9.06 10.07
CA ASN A 24 45.37 -8.66 8.95
C ASN A 24 44.00 -9.35 8.75
N GLN A 25 42.91 -8.58 8.85
CA GLN A 25 42.06 -8.18 7.71
C GLN A 25 40.80 -7.40 8.14
N ASN A 26 40.61 -6.25 7.49
CA ASN A 26 39.37 -5.57 7.09
C ASN A 26 38.21 -5.47 8.10
N ILE A 27 38.08 -4.29 8.73
CA ILE A 27 36.82 -3.77 9.27
C ILE A 27 36.53 -2.45 8.55
N THR A 28 35.36 -2.39 7.92
CA THR A 28 34.70 -1.17 7.48
C THR A 28 34.05 -0.52 8.70
N GLU A 29 34.60 0.60 9.16
CA GLU A 29 33.93 1.50 10.10
C GLU A 29 33.64 2.84 9.42
N VAL A 30 32.43 3.31 9.64
CA VAL A 30 31.83 4.53 9.12
C VAL A 30 32.17 5.63 10.12
N ASP A 31 33.12 6.50 9.79
CA ASP A 31 33.41 7.66 10.63
C ASP A 31 32.39 8.78 10.37
N ALA A 32 31.69 9.15 11.45
CA ALA A 32 30.85 10.32 11.56
C ALA A 32 31.70 11.60 11.54
N PHE A 33 31.30 12.60 10.75
CA PHE A 33 31.96 13.91 10.74
C PHE A 33 31.25 14.88 11.69
N ASP A 34 31.98 15.30 12.73
CA ASP A 34 31.63 16.27 13.77
C ASP A 34 31.56 17.69 13.16
N ILE A 35 30.45 18.42 13.36
CA ILE A 35 30.30 19.82 12.95
C ILE A 35 30.38 20.69 14.19
N ARG A 36 31.55 21.33 14.38
CA ARG A 36 31.67 22.48 15.29
C ARG A 36 32.31 23.68 14.60
N ASN A 37 31.60 24.80 14.78
CA ASN A 37 31.96 26.21 14.55
C ASN A 37 31.72 26.80 13.14
N CYS A 38 30.62 27.56 13.01
CA CYS A 38 30.73 28.94 12.55
C CYS A 38 29.51 29.77 12.99
N THR A 39 29.75 30.78 13.83
CA THR A 39 28.77 31.80 14.24
C THR A 39 28.79 32.99 13.28
N LYS A 40 27.58 33.43 12.89
CA LYS A 40 27.11 34.78 12.49
C LYS A 40 27.79 35.49 11.30
N THR A 41 27.04 35.68 10.22
CA THR A 41 26.54 37.00 9.76
C THR A 41 25.53 36.86 8.61
N GLU A 42 24.54 37.74 8.60
CA GLU A 42 23.34 37.76 7.76
C GLU A 42 23.64 38.12 6.29
N HIS A 43 23.01 37.40 5.34
CA HIS A 43 22.39 37.84 4.08
C HIS A 43 22.40 36.73 2.99
N SER A 44 21.20 36.39 2.49
CA SER A 44 20.86 35.59 1.29
C SER A 44 21.48 34.19 1.13
N ALA A 45 20.72 33.15 1.50
CA ALA A 45 21.18 31.75 1.54
C ALA A 45 20.82 30.88 0.31
N ALA A 46 20.00 31.34 -0.64
CA ALA A 46 19.51 30.47 -1.72
C ALA A 46 20.46 30.33 -2.93
N GLU A 47 21.47 31.19 -3.06
CA GLU A 47 22.31 31.27 -4.27
C GLU A 47 23.73 30.70 -4.09
N LYS A 48 24.14 30.41 -2.85
CA LYS A 48 25.49 29.89 -2.53
C LYS A 48 25.58 28.36 -2.48
N GLU A 49 24.51 27.65 -2.15
CA GLU A 49 24.53 26.17 -2.15
C GLU A 49 24.74 25.61 -3.57
N ASN A 50 24.12 26.24 -4.58
CA ASN A 50 24.18 25.74 -5.96
C ASN A 50 25.56 25.92 -6.61
N LYS A 51 26.36 26.92 -6.17
CA LYS A 51 27.74 27.15 -6.63
C LYS A 51 28.76 26.25 -5.91
N THR A 52 28.47 25.86 -4.68
CA THR A 52 29.40 25.03 -3.88
C THR A 52 29.37 23.57 -4.36
N VAL A 53 28.21 23.05 -4.72
CA VAL A 53 28.05 21.68 -5.26
C VAL A 53 28.65 21.55 -6.67
N THR A 54 28.51 22.56 -7.52
CA THR A 54 29.12 22.55 -8.87
C THR A 54 30.64 22.65 -8.82
N CYS A 55 31.21 23.40 -7.86
CA CYS A 55 32.66 23.53 -7.71
C CYS A 55 33.32 22.23 -7.17
N GLN A 56 32.66 21.52 -6.24
CA GLN A 56 33.22 20.30 -5.66
C GLN A 56 33.27 19.11 -6.63
N ILE A 57 32.31 19.00 -7.56
CA ILE A 57 32.32 17.90 -8.55
C ILE A 57 33.44 18.12 -9.60
N GLN A 58 33.76 19.36 -9.92
CA GLN A 58 34.83 19.68 -10.88
C GLN A 58 36.23 19.38 -10.33
N GLN A 59 36.38 19.38 -9.00
CA GLN A 59 37.67 19.12 -8.36
C GLN A 59 37.94 17.63 -8.11
N LEU A 60 36.92 16.77 -8.14
CA LEU A 60 37.08 15.33 -7.96
C LEU A 60 37.57 14.59 -9.23
N CYS A 61 37.58 15.25 -10.39
CA CYS A 61 37.98 14.61 -11.65
C CYS A 61 39.46 14.82 -12.03
N LEU A 62 40.26 15.48 -11.18
CA LEU A 62 41.65 15.87 -11.49
C LEU A 62 42.72 15.21 -10.62
N LEU A 63 42.37 14.23 -9.79
CA LEU A 63 43.35 13.52 -8.97
C LEU A 63 43.18 12.02 -9.16
N THR A 64 43.86 11.46 -10.16
CA THR A 64 44.77 10.29 -10.07
C THR A 64 45.00 9.66 -11.44
N VAL A 65 46.10 10.01 -12.12
CA VAL A 65 47.04 9.03 -12.71
C VAL A 65 48.42 9.69 -12.80
N PRO A 66 49.46 9.24 -12.08
CA PRO A 66 50.82 9.75 -12.26
C PRO A 66 51.60 8.92 -13.28
N GLY A 67 52.12 9.59 -14.30
CA GLY A 67 53.28 9.16 -15.08
C GLY A 67 53.02 8.45 -16.40
N GLN A 68 53.20 9.17 -17.52
CA GLN A 68 54.21 8.86 -18.54
C GLN A 68 54.24 9.94 -19.62
N HIS A 69 55.47 10.25 -20.04
CA HIS A 69 55.85 11.22 -21.05
C HIS A 69 55.26 10.92 -22.42
N ASP A 70 55.03 12.02 -23.17
CA ASP A 70 54.90 12.14 -24.62
C ASP A 70 53.86 11.22 -25.29
N LEU A 71 52.82 11.81 -25.90
CA LEU A 71 52.41 11.56 -27.29
C LEU A 71 51.19 12.43 -27.69
N ASP A 72 51.18 12.72 -28.99
CA ASP A 72 50.45 13.71 -29.76
C ASP A 72 48.97 13.99 -29.47
N TYR A 73 48.65 15.28 -29.67
CA TYR A 73 47.33 15.89 -29.77
C TYR A 73 46.53 15.23 -30.90
N HIS A 74 45.68 14.26 -30.58
CA HIS A 74 44.57 13.86 -31.45
C HIS A 74 43.24 14.09 -30.75
N SER A 75 42.42 14.91 -31.40
CA SER A 75 41.09 15.33 -31.00
C SER A 75 40.14 14.15 -30.82
N VAL A 76 39.99 13.68 -29.58
CA VAL A 76 38.90 12.79 -29.21
C VAL A 76 37.62 13.63 -29.20
N ASN A 77 36.82 13.50 -30.26
CA ASN A 77 35.51 14.12 -30.36
C ASN A 77 34.57 13.40 -29.38
N LEU A 78 34.63 13.77 -28.11
CA LEU A 78 33.64 13.41 -27.09
C LEU A 78 32.35 14.14 -27.45
N GLN A 79 31.52 13.50 -28.28
CA GLN A 79 30.10 13.81 -28.36
C GLN A 79 29.55 13.74 -26.93
N HIS A 80 29.48 14.90 -26.28
CA HIS A 80 28.75 15.10 -25.05
C HIS A 80 27.30 14.77 -25.37
N ARG A 81 26.90 13.52 -25.15
CA ARG A 81 25.49 13.24 -24.90
C ARG A 81 25.20 13.90 -23.56
N PRO A 82 24.44 15.00 -23.50
CA PRO A 82 24.04 15.52 -22.20
C PRO A 82 23.30 14.39 -21.51
N PHE A 83 23.81 13.96 -20.36
CA PHE A 83 23.03 13.19 -19.42
C PHE A 83 21.83 14.09 -19.11
N LEU A 84 20.66 13.77 -19.68
CA LEU A 84 19.46 14.56 -19.47
C LEU A 84 19.23 14.58 -17.97
N LEU A 85 19.44 15.74 -17.33
CA LEU A 85 18.96 15.98 -15.99
C LEU A 85 17.45 15.82 -16.08
N GLN A 86 16.96 14.66 -15.66
CA GLN A 86 15.54 14.39 -15.56
C GLN A 86 15.03 15.36 -14.50
N THR A 87 14.40 16.44 -14.96
CA THR A 87 13.80 17.44 -14.09
C THR A 87 12.68 16.75 -13.32
N PHE A 88 12.90 16.49 -12.04
CA PHE A 88 11.88 15.95 -11.15
C PHE A 88 10.83 17.02 -10.88
N ASP A 89 9.61 16.83 -11.39
CA ASP A 89 8.46 17.68 -11.06
C ASP A 89 7.77 17.12 -9.80
N PRO A 90 7.81 17.82 -8.65
CA PRO A 90 7.13 17.39 -7.43
C PRO A 90 5.60 17.33 -7.56
N ALA A 91 5.03 17.96 -8.59
CA ALA A 91 3.60 17.97 -8.86
C ALA A 91 3.18 16.94 -9.94
N GLU A 92 4.09 16.06 -10.37
CA GLU A 92 3.80 15.09 -11.43
C GLU A 92 2.57 14.22 -11.09
N GLN A 93 1.70 14.04 -12.09
CA GLN A 93 0.43 13.32 -11.97
C GLN A 93 0.38 12.11 -12.91
N TYR A 94 -0.39 11.09 -12.53
CA TYR A 94 -0.71 10.03 -13.48
C TYR A 94 -1.53 10.56 -14.66
N LYS A 95 -1.29 9.99 -15.84
CA LYS A 95 -2.09 10.30 -17.05
C LYS A 95 -3.44 9.60 -16.96
N MET A 96 -4.46 10.33 -16.50
CA MET A 96 -5.82 9.84 -16.25
C MET A 96 -6.82 10.24 -17.37
N ASN A 97 -6.32 10.37 -18.61
CA ASN A 97 -7.03 10.87 -19.78
C ASN A 97 -7.07 9.87 -20.97
N HIS A 98 -6.81 8.58 -20.75
CA HIS A 98 -7.03 7.55 -21.77
C HIS A 98 -8.52 7.39 -22.09
N GLN A 99 -8.88 6.58 -23.09
CA GLN A 99 -10.27 6.40 -23.50
C GLN A 99 -11.15 5.85 -22.37
N ARG A 100 -10.67 4.86 -21.61
CA ARG A 100 -11.40 4.25 -20.49
C ARG A 100 -10.76 4.63 -19.17
N ARG A 101 -11.57 4.74 -18.10
CA ARG A 101 -11.01 4.83 -16.74
C ARG A 101 -10.28 3.54 -16.38
N GLY A 102 -10.93 2.41 -16.62
CA GLY A 102 -10.42 1.09 -16.30
C GLY A 102 -11.51 0.19 -15.74
N VAL A 103 -11.10 -1.03 -15.39
CA VAL A 103 -11.98 -2.04 -14.79
C VAL A 103 -11.90 -1.93 -13.26
N ALA A 104 -13.04 -2.08 -12.61
CA ALA A 104 -13.15 -2.26 -11.18
C ALA A 104 -13.79 -3.61 -10.85
N LEU A 105 -13.03 -4.53 -10.26
CA LEU A 105 -13.55 -5.81 -9.77
C LEU A 105 -14.04 -5.64 -8.33
N ILE A 106 -15.20 -6.22 -8.01
CA ILE A 106 -15.73 -6.29 -6.64
C ILE A 106 -16.07 -7.74 -6.32
N PHE A 107 -15.29 -8.34 -5.43
CA PHE A 107 -15.55 -9.64 -4.83
C PHE A 107 -16.28 -9.43 -3.51
N ASN A 108 -17.55 -9.82 -3.47
CA ASN A 108 -18.42 -9.66 -2.32
C ASN A 108 -18.74 -11.02 -1.71
N HIS A 109 -18.39 -11.23 -0.45
CA HIS A 109 -18.67 -12.47 0.28
C HIS A 109 -19.60 -12.18 1.46
N GLU A 110 -20.85 -12.64 1.34
CA GLU A 110 -21.84 -12.62 2.41
C GLU A 110 -21.87 -13.95 3.15
N HIS A 111 -21.77 -15.06 2.41
CA HIS A 111 -21.89 -16.42 2.93
C HIS A 111 -20.59 -17.20 2.77
N PHE A 112 -20.35 -18.11 3.72
CA PHE A 112 -19.15 -18.92 3.78
C PHE A 112 -19.49 -20.39 3.98
N PHE A 113 -18.62 -21.26 3.48
CA PHE A 113 -18.81 -22.69 3.62
C PHE A 113 -18.74 -23.09 5.10
N TRP A 114 -19.72 -23.87 5.54
CA TRP A 114 -20.01 -24.12 6.97
C TRP A 114 -18.79 -24.62 7.77
N HIS A 115 -17.85 -25.33 7.14
CA HIS A 115 -16.66 -25.85 7.82
C HIS A 115 -15.69 -24.75 8.25
N LEU A 116 -15.75 -23.57 7.62
CA LEU A 116 -14.92 -22.42 7.98
C LEU A 116 -15.38 -21.77 9.30
N ARG A 117 -16.61 -22.07 9.75
CA ARG A 117 -17.21 -21.53 10.97
C ARG A 117 -17.19 -19.99 11.04
N LEU A 118 -17.26 -19.33 9.90
CA LEU A 118 -17.34 -17.88 9.78
C LEU A 118 -18.81 -17.43 9.77
N PRO A 119 -19.15 -16.32 10.43
CA PRO A 119 -20.51 -15.78 10.41
C PRO A 119 -20.85 -15.12 9.07
N ASP A 120 -22.14 -15.09 8.72
CA ASP A 120 -22.63 -14.33 7.57
C ASP A 120 -22.35 -12.83 7.73
N ARG A 121 -22.02 -12.16 6.63
CA ARG A 121 -21.64 -10.73 6.63
C ARG A 121 -22.78 -9.81 6.20
N ARG A 122 -23.88 -9.83 6.95
CA ARG A 122 -25.07 -9.00 6.66
C ARG A 122 -24.71 -7.53 6.45
N GLY A 123 -25.32 -6.91 5.43
CA GLY A 123 -25.01 -5.53 5.06
C GLY A 123 -23.86 -5.38 4.05
N THR A 124 -23.10 -6.45 3.74
CA THR A 124 -22.07 -6.39 2.68
C THR A 124 -22.66 -6.10 1.29
N LEU A 125 -23.92 -6.47 1.03
CA LEU A 125 -24.62 -6.08 -0.19
C LEU A 125 -24.83 -4.57 -0.30
N ALA A 126 -25.01 -3.87 0.82
CA ALA A 126 -25.10 -2.41 0.85
C ALA A 126 -23.76 -1.79 0.43
N ASP A 127 -22.65 -2.31 0.98
CA ASP A 127 -21.29 -1.91 0.60
C ASP A 127 -21.02 -2.11 -0.88
N ARG A 128 -21.29 -3.32 -1.39
CA ARG A 128 -21.16 -3.70 -2.80
C ARG A 128 -21.92 -2.74 -3.72
N ASN A 129 -23.18 -2.45 -3.38
CA ASN A 129 -24.02 -1.58 -4.20
C ASN A 129 -23.56 -0.10 -4.13
N ASN A 130 -23.06 0.35 -2.98
CA ASN A 130 -22.57 1.72 -2.80
C ASN A 130 -21.25 1.95 -3.56
N LEU A 131 -20.34 0.97 -3.52
CA LEU A 131 -19.11 0.96 -4.31
C LEU A 131 -19.40 0.92 -5.81
N LYS A 132 -20.33 0.06 -6.25
CA LYS A 132 -20.75 0.01 -7.65
C LYS A 132 -21.16 1.38 -8.15
N ARG A 133 -22.03 2.08 -7.42
CA ARG A 133 -22.50 3.43 -7.79
C ARG A 133 -21.32 4.40 -7.85
N SER A 134 -20.54 4.49 -6.77
CA SER A 134 -19.46 5.48 -6.65
C SER A 134 -18.35 5.27 -7.69
N LEU A 135 -17.99 4.02 -8.01
CA LEU A 135 -16.97 3.71 -9.01
C LEU A 135 -17.50 3.91 -10.44
N THR A 136 -18.76 3.57 -10.71
CA THR A 136 -19.39 3.89 -12.00
C THR A 136 -19.43 5.40 -12.23
N ASP A 137 -19.74 6.19 -11.21
CA ASP A 137 -19.76 7.67 -11.29
C ASP A 137 -18.38 8.26 -11.64
N LEU A 138 -17.30 7.58 -11.25
CA LEU A 138 -15.91 7.94 -11.61
C LEU A 138 -15.47 7.41 -12.98
N GLY A 139 -16.35 6.68 -13.68
CA GLY A 139 -16.18 6.18 -15.04
C GLY A 139 -15.60 4.76 -15.15
N PHE A 140 -15.55 4.00 -14.06
CA PHE A 140 -15.07 2.62 -14.09
C PHE A 140 -16.10 1.65 -14.69
N GLU A 141 -15.59 0.61 -15.38
CA GLU A 141 -16.37 -0.57 -15.74
C GLU A 141 -16.40 -1.53 -14.54
N VAL A 142 -17.51 -1.53 -13.79
CA VAL A 142 -17.63 -2.32 -12.56
C VAL A 142 -18.13 -3.74 -12.85
N ARG A 143 -17.34 -4.75 -12.45
CA ARG A 143 -17.68 -6.19 -12.50
C ARG A 143 -17.82 -6.72 -11.08
N ILE A 144 -18.95 -7.37 -10.77
CA ILE A 144 -19.29 -7.84 -9.43
C ILE A 144 -19.36 -9.36 -9.42
N PHE A 145 -18.81 -9.96 -8.37
CA PHE A 145 -18.84 -11.40 -8.14
C PHE A 145 -19.24 -11.67 -6.69
N ASP A 146 -20.31 -12.44 -6.49
CA ASP A 146 -20.83 -12.78 -5.16
C ASP A 146 -20.48 -14.22 -4.79
N ASP A 147 -20.01 -14.42 -3.56
CA ASP A 147 -19.78 -15.74 -2.92
C ASP A 147 -19.02 -16.76 -3.78
N LEU A 148 -18.02 -16.31 -4.54
CA LEU A 148 -17.18 -17.18 -5.35
C LEU A 148 -16.28 -18.08 -4.48
N LYS A 149 -16.00 -19.28 -4.98
CA LYS A 149 -14.95 -20.15 -4.42
C LYS A 149 -13.57 -19.58 -4.70
N ALA A 150 -12.57 -20.03 -3.94
CA ALA A 150 -11.21 -19.51 -4.04
C ALA A 150 -10.61 -19.69 -5.44
N GLU A 151 -10.84 -20.85 -6.06
CA GLU A 151 -10.41 -21.13 -7.43
C GLU A 151 -11.07 -20.16 -8.43
N ASP A 152 -12.38 -19.94 -8.31
CA ASP A 152 -13.12 -19.03 -9.19
C ASP A 152 -12.69 -17.57 -9.02
N VAL A 153 -12.40 -17.13 -7.77
CA VAL A 153 -11.82 -15.80 -7.51
C VAL A 153 -10.48 -15.67 -8.21
N LEU A 154 -9.57 -16.62 -8.02
CA LEU A 154 -8.24 -16.60 -8.64
C LEU A 154 -8.33 -16.63 -10.16
N GLN A 155 -9.26 -17.40 -10.72
CA GLN A 155 -9.51 -17.46 -12.15
C GLN A 155 -10.01 -16.12 -12.70
N LYS A 156 -10.96 -15.45 -12.02
CA LYS A 156 -11.46 -14.13 -12.43
C LYS A 156 -10.40 -13.03 -12.32
N VAL A 157 -9.57 -13.08 -11.28
CA VAL A 157 -8.41 -12.18 -11.13
C VAL A 157 -7.40 -12.43 -12.24
N TYR A 158 -7.10 -13.69 -12.55
CA TYR A 158 -6.17 -14.06 -13.61
C TYR A 158 -6.67 -13.60 -14.98
N GLU A 159 -7.95 -13.84 -15.30
CA GLU A 159 -8.58 -13.33 -16.53
C GLU A 159 -8.43 -11.81 -16.65
N ALA A 160 -8.71 -11.07 -15.57
CA ALA A 160 -8.53 -9.62 -15.57
C ALA A 160 -7.05 -9.23 -15.77
N SER A 161 -6.09 -9.96 -15.19
CA SER A 161 -4.67 -9.66 -15.39
C SER A 161 -4.20 -9.80 -16.84
N LEU A 162 -4.93 -10.58 -17.66
CA LEU A 162 -4.69 -10.77 -19.08
C LEU A 162 -5.42 -9.74 -19.98
N ASP A 163 -6.30 -8.90 -19.43
CA ASP A 163 -6.99 -7.87 -20.19
C ASP A 163 -6.01 -6.81 -20.74
N ASP A 164 -6.38 -6.19 -21.86
CA ASP A 164 -5.61 -5.06 -22.40
C ASP A 164 -6.02 -3.74 -21.73
N TYR A 165 -5.10 -3.20 -20.92
CA TYR A 165 -5.24 -1.92 -20.24
C TYR A 165 -4.56 -0.77 -20.99
N SER A 166 -4.08 -0.95 -22.22
CA SER A 166 -3.39 0.10 -22.98
C SER A 166 -4.21 1.39 -23.10
N ASN A 167 -5.55 1.25 -23.25
CA ASN A 167 -6.49 2.37 -23.31
C ASN A 167 -7.19 2.70 -21.98
N ALA A 168 -6.76 2.10 -20.86
CA ALA A 168 -7.28 2.37 -19.52
C ALA A 168 -6.34 3.30 -18.73
N ASP A 169 -6.88 4.05 -17.78
CA ASP A 169 -6.09 4.89 -16.89
C ASP A 169 -5.48 4.09 -15.73
N CYS A 170 -6.27 3.20 -15.11
CA CYS A 170 -5.88 2.45 -13.92
C CYS A 170 -6.69 1.16 -13.77
N PHE A 171 -6.43 0.43 -12.69
CA PHE A 171 -7.17 -0.77 -12.28
C PHE A 171 -7.58 -0.69 -10.81
N VAL A 172 -8.79 -1.17 -10.50
CA VAL A 172 -9.32 -1.27 -9.13
C VAL A 172 -9.75 -2.71 -8.85
N CYS A 173 -9.38 -3.24 -7.68
CA CYS A 173 -9.87 -4.52 -7.17
C CYS A 173 -10.32 -4.38 -5.72
N VAL A 174 -11.56 -4.80 -5.44
CA VAL A 174 -12.17 -4.66 -4.13
C VAL A 174 -12.51 -6.04 -3.56
N PHE A 175 -12.14 -6.28 -2.31
CA PHE A 175 -12.57 -7.45 -1.54
C PHE A 175 -13.41 -7.00 -0.34
N LEU A 176 -14.64 -7.50 -0.28
CA LEU A 176 -15.55 -7.36 0.86
C LEU A 176 -15.73 -8.76 1.47
N SER A 177 -14.95 -9.10 2.48
CA SER A 177 -14.97 -10.46 3.07
C SER A 177 -14.51 -10.47 4.52
N HIS A 178 -14.46 -11.67 5.11
CA HIS A 178 -13.61 -11.92 6.27
C HIS A 178 -12.15 -11.97 5.84
N GLY A 179 -11.24 -11.74 6.77
CA GLY A 179 -9.81 -11.85 6.53
C GLY A 179 -9.06 -12.22 7.80
N GLU A 180 -7.86 -12.75 7.60
CA GLU A 180 -6.97 -13.19 8.66
C GLU A 180 -5.53 -12.98 8.20
N ASN A 181 -4.74 -12.23 8.96
CA ASN A 181 -3.38 -11.83 8.59
C ASN A 181 -3.29 -11.18 7.19
N ASP A 182 -2.59 -11.83 6.27
CA ASP A 182 -2.39 -11.46 4.86
C ASP A 182 -3.32 -12.21 3.90
N HIS A 183 -4.41 -12.80 4.41
CA HIS A 183 -5.39 -13.55 3.65
C HIS A 183 -6.77 -12.90 3.69
N VAL A 184 -7.51 -13.09 2.59
CA VAL A 184 -8.96 -12.85 2.51
C VAL A 184 -9.67 -14.18 2.30
N TYR A 185 -10.85 -14.34 2.89
CA TYR A 185 -11.65 -15.54 2.67
C TYR A 185 -12.45 -15.43 1.37
N ALA A 186 -12.40 -16.46 0.54
CA ALA A 186 -13.42 -16.74 -0.45
C ALA A 186 -14.54 -17.58 0.21
N TYR A 187 -15.48 -18.12 -0.58
CA TYR A 187 -16.56 -18.94 -0.05
C TYR A 187 -16.06 -20.18 0.71
N ASP A 188 -15.04 -20.87 0.18
CA ASP A 188 -14.60 -22.18 0.66
C ASP A 188 -13.18 -22.21 1.27
N ALA A 189 -12.32 -21.25 0.94
CA ALA A 189 -10.94 -21.21 1.42
C ALA A 189 -10.37 -19.79 1.50
N GLN A 190 -9.24 -19.65 2.20
CA GLN A 190 -8.46 -18.42 2.26
C GLN A 190 -7.61 -18.22 0.99
N ILE A 191 -7.43 -16.98 0.58
CA ILE A 191 -6.53 -16.57 -0.50
C ILE A 191 -5.54 -15.53 0.04
N LYS A 192 -4.25 -15.78 -0.19
CA LYS A 192 -3.21 -14.81 0.14
C LYS A 192 -3.34 -13.57 -0.76
N ILE A 193 -3.40 -12.39 -0.17
CA ILE A 193 -3.51 -11.10 -0.90
C ILE A 193 -2.32 -10.93 -1.86
N GLU A 194 -1.15 -11.42 -1.47
CA GLU A 194 0.05 -11.41 -2.31
C GLU A 194 -0.15 -12.19 -3.62
N THR A 195 -0.83 -13.33 -3.59
CA THR A 195 -1.13 -14.14 -4.79
C THR A 195 -1.95 -13.35 -5.80
N ILE A 196 -2.93 -12.57 -5.33
CA ILE A 196 -3.77 -11.71 -6.15
C ILE A 196 -2.95 -10.55 -6.74
N THR A 197 -2.22 -9.83 -5.89
CA THR A 197 -1.47 -8.63 -6.31
C THR A 197 -0.29 -8.95 -7.22
N ASN A 198 0.35 -10.12 -7.07
CA ASN A 198 1.45 -10.58 -7.90
C ASN A 198 1.06 -10.74 -9.39
N MET A 199 -0.22 -11.02 -9.70
CA MET A 199 -0.70 -11.12 -11.09
C MET A 199 -0.68 -9.77 -11.84
N PHE A 200 -0.68 -8.65 -11.13
CA PHE A 200 -0.68 -7.30 -11.71
C PHE A 200 0.69 -6.61 -11.64
N ARG A 201 1.75 -7.33 -11.29
CA ARG A 201 3.12 -6.79 -11.35
C ARG A 201 3.53 -6.49 -12.79
N GLY A 202 4.48 -5.58 -12.98
CA GLY A 202 4.86 -5.12 -14.31
C GLY A 202 5.39 -6.21 -15.24
N ASP A 203 5.98 -7.28 -14.70
CA ASP A 203 6.43 -8.45 -15.44
C ASP A 203 5.31 -9.41 -15.86
N LYS A 204 4.12 -9.27 -15.25
CA LYS A 204 2.95 -10.12 -15.51
C LYS A 204 1.85 -9.39 -16.29
N CYS A 205 1.61 -8.12 -15.97
CA CYS A 205 0.60 -7.28 -16.61
C CYS A 205 1.25 -6.01 -17.19
N GLN A 206 1.85 -6.16 -18.37
CA GLN A 206 2.66 -5.11 -19.01
C GLN A 206 1.85 -3.85 -19.35
N SER A 207 0.56 -4.00 -19.67
CA SER A 207 -0.35 -2.90 -20.04
C SER A 207 -0.72 -1.98 -18.87
N LEU A 208 -0.44 -2.39 -17.62
CA LEU A 208 -0.61 -1.61 -16.38
C LEU A 208 0.70 -1.04 -15.81
N VAL A 209 1.83 -1.18 -16.49
CA VAL A 209 3.09 -0.56 -16.06
C VAL A 209 2.99 0.96 -16.11
N GLY A 210 3.37 1.65 -15.03
CA GLY A 210 3.23 3.10 -14.90
C GLY A 210 1.81 3.59 -14.66
N LYS A 211 0.86 2.68 -14.40
CA LYS A 211 -0.56 2.98 -14.14
C LYS A 211 -0.95 2.56 -12.72
N PRO A 212 -1.82 3.31 -12.02
CA PRO A 212 -2.24 2.97 -10.66
C PRO A 212 -2.97 1.62 -10.59
N LYS A 213 -2.61 0.83 -9.58
CA LYS A 213 -3.21 -0.47 -9.23
C LYS A 213 -3.75 -0.38 -7.81
N ILE A 214 -5.06 -0.24 -7.68
CA ILE A 214 -5.73 0.15 -6.44
C ILE A 214 -6.44 -1.08 -5.87
N PHE A 215 -6.04 -1.51 -4.68
CA PHE A 215 -6.68 -2.62 -3.97
C PHE A 215 -7.38 -2.07 -2.74
N ILE A 216 -8.69 -2.29 -2.63
CA ILE A 216 -9.51 -1.88 -1.48
C ILE A 216 -9.96 -3.14 -0.76
N ILE A 217 -9.56 -3.30 0.49
CA ILE A 217 -9.76 -4.52 1.25
C ILE A 217 -10.53 -4.17 2.52
N GLN A 218 -11.84 -4.42 2.46
CA GLN A 218 -12.71 -4.48 3.63
C GLN A 218 -12.68 -5.93 4.12
N ALA A 219 -11.64 -6.23 4.90
CA ALA A 219 -11.48 -7.51 5.56
C ALA A 219 -10.78 -7.29 6.90
N CYS A 220 -11.09 -8.19 7.81
CA CYS A 220 -10.39 -8.35 9.07
C CYS A 220 -8.93 -8.75 8.79
N ARG A 221 -8.06 -8.59 9.77
CA ARG A 221 -6.63 -8.91 9.64
C ARG A 221 -6.02 -9.76 10.82
N GLY A 222 -6.70 -10.21 11.92
CA GLY A 222 -6.16 -10.63 13.29
C GLY A 222 -7.07 -10.36 14.54
N ASP A 223 -6.66 -9.95 15.78
CA ASP A 223 -7.46 -10.15 17.05
C ASP A 223 -7.62 -9.02 18.14
N LYS A 224 -7.12 -7.78 18.03
CA LYS A 224 -7.13 -6.79 19.16
C LYS A 224 -8.15 -5.65 19.01
N HIS A 225 -8.70 -5.15 20.13
CA HIS A 225 -9.65 -4.02 20.14
C HIS A 225 -8.93 -2.67 20.27
N ASP A 226 -9.36 -1.66 19.50
CA ASP A 226 -8.84 -0.29 19.63
C ASP A 226 -9.57 0.42 20.78
N ASP A 227 -8.85 0.69 21.86
CA ASP A 227 -9.42 1.36 23.03
C ASP A 227 -9.62 2.85 22.73
N PRO A 228 -10.77 3.43 23.10
CA PRO A 228 -10.99 4.85 22.93
C PRO A 228 -9.99 5.64 23.80
N VAL A 229 -9.06 6.34 23.17
CA VAL A 229 -8.34 7.42 23.84
C VAL A 229 -9.25 8.65 23.87
N LEU A 230 -9.61 9.10 25.07
CA LEU A 230 -10.33 10.35 25.27
C LEU A 230 -9.39 11.50 24.93
N VAL A 231 -9.73 12.25 23.88
CA VAL A 231 -9.26 13.62 23.72
C VAL A 231 -10.16 14.45 24.62
N GLN A 232 -9.58 15.20 25.54
CA GLN A 232 -10.32 16.07 26.46
C GLN A 232 -11.01 17.19 25.66
N ASP A 233 -12.20 16.95 25.13
CA ASP A 233 -13.17 17.99 24.77
C ASP A 233 -14.59 17.40 24.68
N LEU A 234 -15.45 17.90 25.56
CA LEU A 234 -16.85 17.55 25.76
C LEU A 234 -17.74 18.18 24.68
N VAL A 235 -18.75 17.46 24.19
CA VAL A 235 -20.18 17.83 24.31
C VAL A 235 -21.07 16.70 23.78
N ASP A 236 -22.09 16.36 24.57
CA ASP A 236 -23.14 15.38 24.29
C ASP A 236 -24.15 15.89 23.25
N SER A 237 -24.61 14.98 22.39
CA SER A 237 -25.94 15.04 21.77
C SER A 237 -26.51 13.62 21.70
N LYS A 238 -27.67 13.42 22.34
CA LYS A 238 -28.52 12.23 22.20
C LYS A 238 -29.46 12.43 21.03
N ASP A 239 -29.66 11.41 20.20
CA ASP A 239 -30.91 11.29 19.44
C ASP A 239 -31.29 9.83 19.15
N GLU A 240 -32.59 9.62 18.92
CA GLU A 240 -33.36 8.39 19.03
C GLU A 240 -33.12 7.35 17.91
N THR A 241 -33.26 6.07 18.26
CA THR A 241 -32.74 4.92 17.49
C THR A 241 -33.78 4.22 16.62
N THR A 242 -33.41 3.98 15.37
CA THR A 242 -33.83 2.79 14.59
C THR A 242 -32.81 1.67 14.85
N VAL A 243 -33.27 0.43 15.04
CA VAL A 243 -32.43 -0.67 15.55
C VAL A 243 -31.49 -1.22 14.46
N ASN A 244 -30.35 -0.58 14.25
CA ASN A 244 -29.23 -1.11 13.46
C ASN A 244 -28.17 -1.70 14.39
N GLN A 245 -27.90 -3.01 14.26
CA GLN A 245 -26.89 -3.69 15.08
C GLN A 245 -25.51 -3.61 14.42
N THR A 246 -24.47 -3.34 15.22
CA THR A 246 -23.08 -3.29 14.76
C THR A 246 -22.38 -4.61 15.08
N GLU A 247 -21.79 -5.22 14.05
CA GLU A 247 -20.93 -6.40 14.14
C GLU A 247 -19.44 -6.00 14.07
N VAL A 248 -18.59 -6.83 14.67
CA VAL A 248 -17.19 -6.50 14.98
C VAL A 248 -16.32 -7.67 14.51
N ASP A 249 -15.42 -7.41 13.56
CA ASP A 249 -14.57 -8.44 12.91
C ASP A 249 -13.06 -8.09 13.05
N ALA A 250 -12.15 -9.04 13.33
CA ALA A 250 -10.87 -8.81 14.05
C ALA A 250 -9.56 -8.55 13.19
N ALA A 251 -8.50 -7.77 13.60
CA ALA A 251 -7.25 -7.46 12.78
C ALA A 251 -5.75 -7.76 13.26
N GLY A 252 -4.72 -7.84 12.37
CA GLY A 252 -3.35 -8.49 12.49
C GLY A 252 -2.44 -8.45 11.20
N VAL A 253 -1.27 -9.14 11.13
CA VAL A 253 0.10 -8.73 10.58
C VAL A 253 0.46 -8.98 9.07
N TYR A 254 1.38 -8.19 8.42
CA TYR A 254 1.71 -8.17 6.94
C TYR A 254 3.10 -8.59 6.40
N THR A 255 3.08 -8.90 5.09
CA THR A 255 4.07 -8.51 4.05
C THR A 255 3.38 -7.71 2.91
N LEU A 256 3.95 -6.57 2.47
CA LEU A 256 3.43 -5.73 1.36
C LEU A 256 4.06 -6.11 0.01
N PRO A 257 3.35 -5.97 -1.14
CA PRO A 257 3.94 -6.22 -2.45
C PRO A 257 4.98 -5.13 -2.80
N ALA A 258 6.16 -5.54 -3.27
CA ALA A 258 7.26 -4.63 -3.63
C ALA A 258 7.09 -3.91 -4.99
N GLY A 259 5.91 -3.96 -5.61
CA GLY A 259 5.65 -3.41 -6.94
C GLY A 259 5.35 -1.90 -6.93
N ALA A 260 5.87 -1.18 -7.93
CA ALA A 260 5.55 0.23 -8.14
C ALA A 260 4.10 0.44 -8.63
N ASP A 261 3.57 1.63 -8.34
CA ASP A 261 2.22 2.10 -8.70
C ASP A 261 1.07 1.31 -8.06
N PHE A 262 1.33 0.58 -6.98
CA PHE A 262 0.29 -0.05 -6.17
C PHE A 262 -0.16 0.88 -5.04
N ILE A 263 -1.43 0.82 -4.68
CA ILE A 263 -1.93 1.35 -3.41
C ILE A 263 -2.87 0.33 -2.79
N MET A 264 -2.58 -0.04 -1.55
CA MET A 264 -3.35 -0.99 -0.77
C MET A 264 -4.12 -0.23 0.31
N CYS A 265 -5.44 -0.20 0.19
CA CYS A 265 -6.35 0.51 1.09
C CYS A 265 -7.08 -0.51 1.97
N TYR A 266 -6.93 -0.42 3.28
CA TYR A 266 -7.49 -1.36 4.22
C TYR A 266 -8.45 -0.66 5.17
N SER A 267 -9.57 -1.30 5.45
CA SER A 267 -10.61 -0.74 6.33
C SER A 267 -10.16 -0.52 7.77
N VAL A 268 -9.10 -1.20 8.18
CA VAL A 268 -8.57 -1.11 9.53
C VAL A 268 -7.04 -1.31 9.56
N ALA A 269 -6.40 -0.60 10.48
CA ALA A 269 -5.00 -0.77 10.83
C ALA A 269 -4.73 -2.17 11.38
N GLN A 270 -3.47 -2.58 11.26
CA GLN A 270 -2.98 -3.85 11.75
C GLN A 270 -3.29 -4.01 13.24
N GLY A 271 -3.87 -5.14 13.63
CA GLY A 271 -4.18 -5.41 15.03
C GLY A 271 -5.63 -5.13 15.44
N TYR A 272 -6.41 -4.33 14.70
CA TYR A 272 -7.67 -3.72 15.18
C TYR A 272 -8.97 -4.18 14.51
N PHE A 273 -10.12 -4.15 15.19
CA PHE A 273 -11.39 -4.59 14.56
C PHE A 273 -11.97 -3.61 13.52
N SER A 274 -12.59 -4.16 12.48
CA SER A 274 -13.45 -3.42 11.55
C SER A 274 -14.92 -3.61 11.92
N HIS A 275 -15.71 -2.54 11.78
CA HIS A 275 -17.12 -2.51 12.14
C HIS A 275 -18.02 -2.49 10.91
N ARG A 276 -19.13 -3.21 11.03
CA ARG A 276 -20.16 -3.30 10.00
C ARG A 276 -21.54 -3.24 10.59
N GLU A 277 -22.38 -2.38 10.02
CA GLU A 277 -23.80 -2.33 10.33
C GLU A 277 -24.54 -3.31 9.43
N THR A 278 -25.44 -4.09 10.01
CA THR A 278 -26.15 -5.17 9.30
C THR A 278 -27.05 -4.70 8.16
N VAL A 279 -27.37 -3.39 8.12
CA VAL A 279 -28.25 -2.77 7.12
C VAL A 279 -27.49 -1.80 6.21
N ASN A 280 -26.73 -0.87 6.80
CA ASN A 280 -26.08 0.20 6.06
C ASN A 280 -24.71 -0.18 5.47
N GLY A 281 -24.15 -1.32 5.88
CA GLY A 281 -22.82 -1.77 5.47
C GLY A 281 -21.71 -1.31 6.42
N SER A 282 -20.46 -1.46 5.99
CA SER A 282 -19.28 -1.16 6.81
C SER A 282 -18.98 0.33 6.89
N TRP A 283 -18.54 0.78 8.07
CA TRP A 283 -18.20 2.19 8.30
C TRP A 283 -17.19 2.72 7.28
N TYR A 284 -16.16 1.92 7.00
CA TYR A 284 -15.14 2.27 6.04
C TYR A 284 -15.69 2.46 4.63
N ILE A 285 -16.50 1.52 4.12
CA ILE A 285 -17.04 1.61 2.75
C ILE A 285 -18.10 2.71 2.64
N GLN A 286 -18.92 2.91 3.68
CA GLN A 286 -19.85 4.04 3.75
C GLN A 286 -19.11 5.38 3.60
N ASP A 287 -18.08 5.61 4.42
CA ASP A 287 -17.32 6.86 4.42
C ASP A 287 -16.48 7.04 3.17
N LEU A 288 -15.89 5.95 2.65
CA LEU A 288 -15.17 5.95 1.38
C LEU A 288 -16.08 6.35 0.22
N CYS A 289 -17.25 5.72 0.09
CA CYS A 289 -18.19 6.03 -0.99
C CYS A 289 -18.71 7.48 -0.89
N GLU A 290 -18.97 7.97 0.33
CA GLU A 290 -19.35 9.36 0.52
C GLU A 290 -18.24 10.33 0.11
N ALA A 291 -16.99 10.07 0.51
CA ALA A 291 -15.83 10.87 0.13
C ALA A 291 -15.59 10.84 -1.38
N LEU A 292 -15.70 9.67 -2.03
CA LEU A 292 -15.58 9.52 -3.48
C LEU A 292 -16.64 10.34 -4.22
N ARG A 293 -17.91 10.31 -3.79
CA ARG A 293 -18.97 11.09 -4.44
C ARG A 293 -18.83 12.59 -4.25
N LYS A 294 -18.39 13.04 -3.06
CA LYS A 294 -18.25 14.47 -2.75
C LYS A 294 -16.96 15.09 -3.30
N HIS A 295 -15.88 14.32 -3.30
CA HIS A 295 -14.53 14.84 -3.49
C HIS A 295 -13.68 14.03 -4.48
N GLY A 296 -14.15 12.89 -4.98
CA GLY A 296 -13.36 12.01 -5.85
C GLY A 296 -12.90 12.66 -7.14
N SER A 297 -13.66 13.64 -7.65
CA SER A 297 -13.30 14.37 -8.88
C SER A 297 -12.35 15.56 -8.67
N SER A 298 -12.05 15.93 -7.42
CA SER A 298 -11.30 17.15 -7.08
C SER A 298 -10.10 16.94 -6.17
N LEU A 299 -10.17 16.01 -5.20
CA LEU A 299 -9.05 15.71 -4.31
C LEU A 299 -8.09 14.68 -4.89
N GLU A 300 -6.84 14.75 -4.46
CA GLU A 300 -5.86 13.69 -4.69
C GLU A 300 -6.31 12.44 -3.90
N PHE A 301 -6.14 11.25 -4.47
CA PHE A 301 -6.73 10.03 -3.92
C PHE A 301 -6.24 9.70 -2.50
N THR A 302 -4.97 9.92 -2.17
CA THR A 302 -4.43 9.70 -0.82
C THR A 302 -4.89 10.77 0.18
N GLU A 303 -5.08 12.01 -0.27
CA GLU A 303 -5.74 13.06 0.53
C GLU A 303 -7.20 12.67 0.84
N LEU A 304 -7.92 12.13 -0.15
CA LEU A 304 -9.27 11.60 0.02
C LEU A 304 -9.29 10.43 1.02
N LEU A 305 -8.35 9.48 0.92
CA LEU A 305 -8.22 8.39 1.89
C LEU A 305 -7.92 8.91 3.31
N THR A 306 -7.20 10.02 3.43
CA THR A 306 -6.95 10.68 4.73
C THR A 306 -8.24 11.28 5.30
N VAL A 307 -9.11 11.85 4.47
CA VAL A 307 -10.47 12.27 4.89
C VAL A 307 -11.28 11.07 5.37
N VAL A 308 -11.20 9.92 4.68
CA VAL A 308 -11.85 8.68 5.12
C VAL A 308 -11.31 8.22 6.47
N ASN A 309 -9.99 8.23 6.68
CA ASN A 309 -9.38 7.89 7.97
C ASN A 309 -9.95 8.74 9.11
N ARG A 310 -10.06 10.05 8.90
CA ARG A 310 -10.63 10.98 9.89
C ARG A 310 -12.10 10.69 10.15
N LYS A 311 -12.91 10.43 9.12
CA LYS A 311 -14.35 10.15 9.32
C LYS A 311 -14.56 8.87 10.12
N VAL A 312 -13.87 7.79 9.76
CA VAL A 312 -14.02 6.50 10.43
C VAL A 312 -13.52 6.57 11.88
N SER A 313 -12.44 7.30 12.16
CA SER A 313 -11.90 7.43 13.53
C SER A 313 -12.77 8.26 14.48
N HIS A 314 -13.67 9.09 13.94
CA HIS A 314 -14.69 9.80 14.73
C HIS A 314 -15.93 8.94 15.01
N ARG A 315 -16.11 7.81 14.32
CA ARG A 315 -17.19 6.87 14.63
C ARG A 315 -16.86 6.11 15.91
N LYS A 316 -17.91 5.70 16.61
CA LYS A 316 -17.85 4.89 17.83
C LYS A 316 -19.00 3.90 17.83
N VAL A 317 -18.79 2.76 18.47
CA VAL A 317 -19.86 1.76 18.62
C VAL A 317 -20.81 2.25 19.71
N ASP A 318 -22.00 2.70 19.31
CA ASP A 318 -23.02 3.14 20.28
C ASP A 318 -23.73 1.94 20.94
N MET A 319 -24.02 0.89 20.15
CA MET A 319 -24.72 -0.31 20.59
C MET A 319 -24.14 -1.56 19.92
N CYS A 320 -23.80 -2.58 20.72
CA CYS A 320 -23.37 -3.89 20.24
C CYS A 320 -23.86 -4.99 21.18
N ARG A 321 -24.01 -6.22 20.67
CA ARG A 321 -24.32 -7.40 21.50
C ARG A 321 -23.17 -7.73 22.45
N ASP A 322 -21.95 -7.50 22.00
CA ASP A 322 -20.77 -7.56 22.86
C ASP A 322 -20.61 -6.22 23.58
N ILE A 323 -20.78 -6.23 24.90
CA ILE A 323 -20.64 -5.04 25.75
C ILE A 323 -19.21 -4.51 25.69
N ASN A 324 -18.21 -5.37 25.46
CA ASN A 324 -16.81 -4.96 25.36
C ASN A 324 -16.51 -4.20 24.06
N ALA A 325 -17.39 -4.28 23.07
CA ALA A 325 -17.27 -3.55 21.82
C ALA A 325 -17.84 -2.12 21.91
N ILE A 326 -18.65 -1.81 22.92
CA ILE A 326 -19.24 -0.47 23.07
C ILE A 326 -18.13 0.56 23.30
N GLY A 327 -18.19 1.67 22.56
CA GLY A 327 -17.20 2.74 22.62
C GLY A 327 -15.89 2.46 21.88
N LYS A 328 -15.70 1.28 21.29
CA LYS A 328 -14.54 0.97 20.45
C LYS A 328 -14.52 1.86 19.20
N LYS A 329 -13.30 2.13 18.73
CA LYS A 329 -13.02 2.95 17.55
C LYS A 329 -12.46 2.09 16.42
N GLN A 330 -12.34 2.70 15.25
CA GLN A 330 -11.72 2.10 14.08
C GLN A 330 -10.87 3.14 13.36
N ILE A 331 -9.65 2.78 12.98
CA ILE A 331 -8.79 3.61 12.13
C ILE A 331 -8.38 2.81 10.89
N PRO A 332 -8.81 3.21 9.68
CA PRO A 332 -8.33 2.62 8.43
C PRO A 332 -6.86 2.94 8.18
N CYS A 333 -6.24 2.20 7.26
CA CYS A 333 -4.86 2.49 6.84
C CYS A 333 -4.69 2.23 5.34
N PHE A 334 -3.72 2.90 4.73
CA PHE A 334 -3.33 2.62 3.36
C PHE A 334 -1.81 2.59 3.23
N ALA A 335 -1.31 1.70 2.38
CA ALA A 335 0.09 1.62 2.00
C ALA A 335 0.22 2.03 0.53
N SER A 336 0.94 3.11 0.28
CA SER A 336 1.12 3.68 -1.05
C SER A 336 2.51 3.39 -1.59
N MET A 337 2.56 2.78 -2.76
CA MET A 337 3.73 2.64 -3.62
C MET A 337 3.53 3.43 -4.93
N LEU A 338 2.60 4.41 -4.91
CA LEU A 338 2.38 5.32 -6.03
C LEU A 338 3.59 6.24 -6.19
N THR A 339 3.98 6.51 -7.44
CA THR A 339 5.12 7.40 -7.75
C THR A 339 4.70 8.80 -8.22
N LYS A 340 3.39 9.05 -8.35
CA LYS A 340 2.80 10.31 -8.85
C LYS A 340 1.48 10.58 -8.13
N LYS A 341 1.00 11.82 -8.21
CA LYS A 341 -0.33 12.19 -7.68
C LYS A 341 -1.45 11.56 -8.52
N LEU A 342 -2.48 11.06 -7.86
CA LEU A 342 -3.62 10.39 -8.49
C LEU A 342 -4.89 11.22 -8.32
N TYR A 343 -5.46 11.66 -9.45
CA TYR A 343 -6.73 12.40 -9.50
C TYR A 343 -7.74 11.71 -10.42
N PHE A 344 -9.02 11.69 -10.03
CA PHE A 344 -10.11 11.15 -10.86
C PHE A 344 -10.98 12.27 -11.46
N HIS A 345 -10.35 13.24 -12.12
CA HIS A 345 -11.08 14.31 -12.80
C HIS A 345 -12.09 13.76 -13.82
N PRO A 346 -13.24 14.41 -14.02
CA PRO A 346 -14.25 13.97 -14.97
C PRO A 346 -13.64 13.78 -16.36
N LYS A 347 -13.94 12.67 -17.03
CA LYS A 347 -13.47 12.44 -18.40
C LYS A 347 -14.23 13.37 -19.34
N SER A 348 -13.52 14.04 -20.24
CA SER A 348 -14.14 14.80 -21.32
C SER A 348 -14.95 13.83 -22.21
N LYS A 349 -16.23 14.15 -22.41
CA LYS A 349 -17.13 13.37 -23.28
C LYS A 349 -16.73 13.46 -24.75
#